data_AF-A0A7W1LRL7-F1
#
_entry.id   AF-A0A7W1LRL7-F1
#
_cell.length_a   1.000
_cell.length_b   1.000
_cell.length_c   1.000
_cell.angle_alpha   90.00
_cell.angle_beta   90.00
_cell.angle_gamma   90.00
#
_symmetry.space_group_name_H-M   'P 1'
#
loop_
_entity.id
_entity.type
_entity.pdbx_description
1 polymer ?
#
loop_
_entity_poly.entity_id
_entity_poly.type
_entity_poly.pdbx_seq_one_letter_code
_entity_poly.pdbx_strand_id
1 'polypeptide(L)'
;MLGRIVVSVPSVAPGQLGWAMPCAPVAGPGSGVFVVATRGSNVWIEFEEGDVSRPIWTGGFWSAGEVPLSAGPGGGLTIAAPTGERIVVDHTGIRIDNGKGAIIELVGPVTSINSGALDVT
;
A
#
# COMPACT_ATOMS: atom_id res chain seq x y z
N MET A 1 17.55 3.77 2.59
CA MET A 1 16.96 2.54 1.99
C MET A 1 16.36 2.94 0.64
N LEU A 2 16.54 2.14 -0.43
CA LEU A 2 16.10 2.49 -1.80
C LEU A 2 14.78 1.85 -2.24
N GLY A 3 13.99 1.29 -1.31
CA GLY A 3 12.74 0.60 -1.64
C GLY A 3 12.91 -0.65 -2.52
N ARG A 4 14.12 -1.22 -2.60
CA ARG A 4 14.39 -2.43 -3.37
C ARG A 4 13.86 -3.68 -2.66
N ILE A 5 13.44 -4.67 -3.44
CA ILE A 5 13.03 -5.98 -2.95
C ILE A 5 13.75 -7.10 -3.71
N VAL A 6 13.79 -8.29 -3.12
CA VAL A 6 14.21 -9.52 -3.80
C VAL A 6 12.96 -10.34 -4.09
N VAL A 7 12.85 -10.84 -5.32
CA VAL A 7 11.65 -11.54 -5.80
C VAL A 7 12.02 -12.85 -6.48
N SER A 8 11.07 -13.78 -6.54
CA SER A 8 11.17 -14.99 -7.35
C SER A 8 10.14 -14.90 -8.48
N VAL A 9 10.58 -15.16 -9.71
CA VAL A 9 9.72 -15.18 -10.90
C VAL A 9 9.97 -16.50 -11.63
N PRO A 10 9.35 -17.60 -11.18
CA PRO A 10 9.69 -18.96 -11.65
C PRO A 10 9.51 -19.18 -13.16
N SER A 11 8.64 -18.40 -13.81
CA SER A 11 8.43 -18.43 -15.26
C SER A 11 9.56 -17.79 -16.06
N VAL A 12 10.45 -17.02 -15.43
CA VAL A 12 11.57 -16.31 -16.08
C VAL A 12 12.91 -16.91 -15.73
N ALA A 13 13.17 -17.21 -14.44
CA ALA A 13 14.43 -17.78 -13.99
C ALA A 13 14.24 -18.68 -12.75
N PRO A 14 15.09 -19.70 -12.56
CA PRO A 14 15.06 -20.50 -11.34
C PRO A 14 15.53 -19.67 -10.14
N GLY A 15 14.79 -19.75 -9.03
CA GLY A 15 15.16 -19.11 -7.77
C GLY A 15 14.80 -17.63 -7.68
N GLN A 16 15.62 -16.87 -6.95
CA GLN A 16 15.45 -15.43 -6.76
C GLN A 16 16.19 -14.66 -7.86
N LEU A 17 15.59 -13.56 -8.29
CA LEU A 17 16.25 -12.56 -9.13
C LEU A 17 17.18 -11.67 -8.28
N GLY A 18 17.93 -10.80 -8.95
CA GLY A 18 18.64 -9.69 -8.32
C GLY A 18 17.69 -8.71 -7.62
N TRP A 19 18.27 -7.69 -6.97
CA TRP A 19 17.48 -6.63 -6.33
C TRP A 19 16.68 -5.83 -7.36
N ALA A 20 15.36 -5.86 -7.24
CA ALA A 20 14.45 -5.09 -8.09
C ALA A 20 14.35 -3.64 -7.63
N MET A 21 14.49 -2.69 -8.56
CA MET A 21 14.25 -1.26 -8.29
C MET A 21 12.75 -0.96 -8.22
N PRO A 22 12.28 -0.04 -7.35
CA PRO A 22 10.89 0.36 -7.34
C PRO A 22 10.53 1.23 -8.55
N CYS A 23 9.38 0.95 -9.19
CA CYS A 23 8.64 1.96 -9.92
C CYS A 23 7.77 2.73 -8.92
N ALA A 24 8.38 3.68 -8.21
CA ALA A 24 7.64 4.50 -7.24
C ALA A 24 6.64 5.42 -7.97
N PRO A 25 5.41 5.62 -7.45
CA PRO A 25 4.44 6.53 -8.10
C PRO A 25 4.98 7.96 -8.28
N VAL A 26 5.73 8.45 -7.28
CA VAL A 26 6.44 9.73 -7.28
C VAL A 26 7.73 9.56 -6.50
N ALA A 27 8.85 10.03 -7.05
CA ALA A 27 10.14 10.09 -6.37
C ALA A 27 10.88 11.38 -6.74
N GLY A 28 11.45 12.07 -5.74
CA GLY A 28 12.28 13.25 -5.91
C GLY A 28 13.19 13.47 -4.69
N PRO A 29 14.13 14.43 -4.75
CA PRO A 29 14.98 14.75 -3.60
C PRO A 29 14.13 15.16 -2.37
N GLY A 30 14.11 14.31 -1.34
CA GLY A 30 13.35 14.56 -0.11
C GLY A 30 11.82 14.45 -0.22
N SER A 31 11.28 13.95 -1.34
CA SER A 31 9.84 13.88 -1.59
C SER A 31 9.45 12.62 -2.37
N GLY A 32 8.21 12.15 -2.18
CA GLY A 32 7.66 11.02 -2.93
C GLY A 32 6.73 10.12 -2.12
N VAL A 33 6.31 9.02 -2.74
CA VAL A 33 5.52 7.96 -2.11
C VAL A 33 6.45 6.78 -1.82
N PHE A 34 6.78 6.59 -0.54
CA PHE A 34 7.66 5.50 -0.11
C PHE A 34 6.85 4.35 0.48
N VAL A 35 6.59 3.34 -0.34
CA VAL A 35 5.95 2.07 0.06
C VAL A 35 6.83 0.91 -0.38
N VAL A 36 6.86 -0.16 0.41
CA VAL A 36 7.64 -1.36 0.11
C VAL A 36 6.75 -2.57 0.34
N ALA A 37 6.64 -3.44 -0.66
CA ALA A 37 5.90 -4.69 -0.54
C ALA A 37 6.48 -5.54 0.60
N THR A 38 5.61 -6.13 1.42
CA THR A 38 6.04 -7.03 2.49
C THR A 38 6.40 -8.39 1.92
N ARG A 39 7.19 -9.16 2.67
CA ARG A 39 7.52 -10.53 2.26
C ARG A 39 6.23 -11.34 2.11
N GLY A 40 6.06 -11.98 0.95
CA GLY A 40 4.86 -12.76 0.62
C GLY A 40 3.82 -12.01 -0.21
N SER A 41 3.96 -10.69 -0.40
CA SER A 41 3.11 -9.96 -1.34
C SER A 41 3.34 -10.39 -2.78
N ASN A 42 2.27 -10.42 -3.56
CA ASN A 42 2.33 -10.60 -5.00
C ASN A 42 2.66 -9.28 -5.69
N VAL A 43 3.63 -9.27 -6.61
CA VAL A 43 4.09 -8.08 -7.32
C VAL A 43 4.27 -8.31 -8.80
N TRP A 44 4.08 -7.25 -9.60
CA TRP A 44 4.45 -7.23 -11.00
C TRP A 44 5.92 -6.83 -11.15
N ILE A 45 6.62 -7.55 -12.03
CA ILE A 45 8.03 -7.34 -12.33
C ILE A 45 8.18 -6.99 -13.81
N GLU A 46 8.89 -5.90 -14.05
CA GLU A 46 9.38 -5.47 -15.36
C GLU A 46 10.90 -5.66 -15.41
N PHE A 47 11.43 -5.65 -16.63
CA PHE A 47 12.86 -5.80 -16.89
C PHE A 47 13.31 -4.63 -17.76
N GLU A 48 14.23 -3.83 -17.23
CA GLU A 48 14.76 -2.67 -17.94
C GLU A 48 15.43 -3.12 -19.24
N GLU A 49 14.99 -2.58 -20.38
CA GLU A 49 15.45 -2.99 -21.72
C GLU A 49 15.25 -4.50 -22.03
N GLY A 50 14.39 -5.19 -21.27
CA GLY A 50 14.21 -6.64 -21.35
C GLY A 50 15.31 -7.47 -20.68
N ASP A 51 16.25 -6.83 -19.97
CA ASP A 51 17.35 -7.51 -19.26
C ASP A 51 16.88 -8.06 -17.91
N VAL A 52 16.86 -9.40 -17.79
CA VAL A 52 16.45 -10.12 -16.57
C VAL A 52 17.34 -9.80 -15.35
N SER A 53 18.57 -9.32 -15.58
CA SER A 53 19.47 -8.88 -14.52
C SER A 53 19.15 -7.49 -13.96
N ARG A 54 18.26 -6.73 -14.61
CA ARG A 54 17.82 -5.37 -14.23
C ARG A 54 16.30 -5.34 -13.91
N PRO A 55 15.83 -6.05 -12.87
CA PRO A 55 14.41 -6.08 -12.54
C PRO A 55 13.92 -4.76 -11.93
N ILE A 56 12.66 -4.44 -12.21
CA ILE A 56 11.89 -3.32 -11.64
C ILE A 56 10.60 -3.91 -11.06
N TRP A 57 10.23 -3.57 -9.83
CA TRP A 57 8.93 -3.93 -9.27
C TRP A 57 7.95 -2.76 -9.40
N THR A 58 6.86 -2.97 -10.14
CA THR A 58 5.97 -1.87 -10.58
C THR A 58 4.71 -1.71 -9.73
N GLY A 59 4.38 -2.71 -8.91
CA GLY A 59 3.21 -2.65 -8.05
C GLY A 59 2.84 -4.01 -7.50
N GLY A 60 1.86 -4.01 -6.60
CA GLY A 60 1.27 -5.23 -6.05
C GLY A 60 0.00 -5.64 -6.78
N PHE A 61 -0.38 -6.90 -6.65
CA PHE A 61 -1.72 -7.37 -7.00
C PHE A 61 -2.28 -8.25 -5.88
N TRP A 62 -3.61 -8.33 -5.79
CA TRP A 62 -4.28 -9.16 -4.80
C TRP A 62 -4.63 -10.52 -5.38
N SER A 63 -4.35 -11.57 -4.61
CA SER A 63 -5.04 -12.86 -4.77
C SER A 63 -6.45 -12.78 -4.17
N ALA A 64 -7.28 -13.79 -4.46
CA ALA A 64 -8.62 -13.87 -3.91
C ALA A 64 -8.58 -13.81 -2.37
N GLY A 65 -9.30 -12.84 -1.80
CA GLY A 65 -9.37 -12.62 -0.34
C GLY A 65 -8.29 -11.71 0.25
N GLU A 66 -7.34 -11.19 -0.54
CA GLU A 66 -6.27 -10.31 -0.04
C GLU A 66 -6.62 -8.80 -0.10
N VAL A 67 -7.74 -8.44 -0.73
CA VAL A 67 -8.20 -7.05 -0.76
C VAL A 67 -8.50 -6.59 0.67
N PRO A 68 -8.00 -5.42 1.12
CA PRO A 68 -8.26 -4.92 2.45
C PRO A 68 -9.76 -4.85 2.75
N LEU A 69 -10.19 -5.39 3.91
CA LEU A 69 -11.60 -5.39 4.31
C LEU A 69 -12.20 -3.99 4.45
N SER A 70 -11.34 -2.99 4.69
CA SER A 70 -11.73 -1.59 4.74
C SER A 70 -12.00 -0.97 3.37
N ALA A 71 -11.64 -1.65 2.27
CA ALA A 71 -11.99 -1.22 0.93
C ALA A 71 -13.45 -1.62 0.66
N GLY A 72 -14.36 -0.64 0.71
CA GLY A 72 -15.77 -0.87 0.43
C GLY A 72 -16.04 -1.14 -1.06
N PRO A 73 -17.13 -1.86 -1.40
CA PRO A 73 -17.50 -2.15 -2.79
C PRO A 73 -17.90 -0.89 -3.59
N GLY A 74 -18.17 0.22 -2.90
CA GLY A 74 -18.45 1.53 -3.51
C GLY A 74 -17.22 2.27 -4.03
N GLY A 75 -16.02 1.69 -3.93
CA GLY A 75 -14.77 2.34 -4.28
C GLY A 75 -14.30 3.35 -3.23
N GLY A 76 -13.17 4.00 -3.51
CA GLY A 76 -12.51 4.95 -2.60
C GLY A 76 -10.99 4.78 -2.61
N LEU A 77 -10.32 5.50 -1.70
CA LEU A 77 -8.90 5.33 -1.43
C LEU A 77 -8.76 4.58 -0.11
N THR A 78 -8.08 3.43 -0.14
CA THR A 78 -7.67 2.70 1.06
C THR A 78 -6.16 2.48 1.00
N ILE A 79 -5.46 2.98 2.02
CA ILE A 79 -4.06 2.65 2.29
C ILE A 79 -4.07 1.90 3.61
N ALA A 80 -3.74 0.61 3.59
CA ALA A 80 -3.79 -0.25 4.77
C ALA A 80 -2.48 -1.00 4.94
N ALA A 81 -1.99 -1.05 6.18
CA ALA A 81 -0.88 -1.90 6.58
C ALA A 81 -1.41 -3.27 7.05
N PRO A 82 -0.63 -4.36 6.89
CA PRO A 82 -1.01 -5.68 7.40
C PRO A 82 -1.21 -5.73 8.93
N THR A 83 -0.65 -4.76 9.65
CA THR A 83 -0.72 -4.63 11.11
C THR A 83 -1.96 -3.87 11.62
N GLY A 84 -2.82 -3.38 10.71
CA GLY A 84 -4.13 -2.81 11.04
C GLY A 84 -4.23 -1.28 10.88
N GLU A 85 -3.12 -0.57 10.73
CA GLU A 85 -3.09 0.86 10.43
C GLU A 85 -3.73 1.14 9.07
N ARG A 86 -4.52 2.21 8.97
CA ARG A 86 -5.16 2.56 7.70
C ARG A 86 -5.53 4.03 7.56
N ILE A 87 -5.53 4.48 6.31
CA ILE A 87 -6.21 5.68 5.85
C ILE A 87 -7.29 5.23 4.86
N VAL A 88 -8.53 5.65 5.09
CA VAL A 88 -9.68 5.31 4.25
C VAL A 88 -10.40 6.60 3.87
N VAL A 89 -10.69 6.77 2.58
CA VAL A 89 -11.52 7.84 2.03
C VAL A 89 -12.55 7.18 1.12
N ASP A 90 -13.82 7.30 1.46
CA ASP A 90 -14.91 6.80 0.65
C ASP A 90 -16.15 7.71 0.77
N HIS A 91 -17.27 7.27 0.22
CA HIS A 91 -18.52 8.04 0.23
C HIS A 91 -19.18 8.13 1.61
N THR A 92 -18.75 7.32 2.59
CA THR A 92 -19.24 7.33 3.96
C THR A 92 -18.45 8.29 4.85
N GLY A 93 -17.18 8.58 4.50
CA GLY A 93 -16.35 9.51 5.23
C GLY A 93 -14.85 9.37 4.97
N ILE A 94 -14.06 9.96 5.88
CA ILE A 94 -12.59 9.87 5.90
C ILE A 94 -12.16 9.34 7.27
N ARG A 95 -11.25 8.37 7.30
CA ARG A 95 -10.72 7.76 8.53
C ARG A 95 -9.20 7.69 8.48
N ILE A 96 -8.55 8.06 9.59
CA ILE A 96 -7.14 7.82 9.86
C ILE A 96 -7.04 7.02 11.16
N ASP A 97 -6.50 5.81 11.10
CA ASP A 97 -6.48 4.84 12.19
C ASP A 97 -5.09 4.25 12.36
N ASN A 98 -4.55 4.29 13.58
CA ASN A 98 -3.24 3.73 13.89
C ASN A 98 -3.26 2.26 14.31
N GLY A 99 -4.42 1.57 14.24
CA GLY A 99 -4.58 0.18 14.63
C GLY A 99 -4.43 -0.09 16.13
N LYS A 100 -4.24 0.94 16.95
CA LYS A 100 -3.93 0.89 18.38
C LYS A 100 -4.88 1.75 19.23
N GLY A 101 -6.01 2.13 18.65
CA GLY A 101 -7.08 2.87 19.32
C GLY A 101 -7.06 4.39 19.13
N ALA A 102 -6.00 4.96 18.54
CA ALA A 102 -6.03 6.37 18.16
C ALA A 102 -6.59 6.52 16.75
N ILE A 103 -7.61 7.36 16.62
CA ILE A 103 -8.39 7.48 15.38
C ILE A 103 -8.95 8.89 15.20
N ILE A 104 -9.01 9.34 13.95
CA ILE A 104 -9.75 10.53 13.52
C ILE A 104 -10.71 10.11 12.41
N GLU A 105 -11.98 10.47 12.56
CA GLU A 105 -13.06 10.16 11.60
C GLU A 105 -13.84 11.42 11.23
N LEU A 106 -14.10 11.59 9.93
CA LEU A 106 -14.90 12.68 9.37
C LEU A 106 -16.13 12.05 8.73
N VAL A 107 -17.32 12.31 9.29
CA VAL A 107 -18.59 11.72 8.83
C VAL A 107 -19.66 12.80 8.77
N GLY A 108 -20.16 13.10 7.57
CA GLY A 108 -21.06 14.23 7.36
C GLY A 108 -20.43 15.54 7.87
N PRO A 109 -21.11 16.32 8.73
CA PRO A 109 -20.54 17.53 9.33
C PRO A 109 -19.62 17.26 10.54
N VAL A 110 -19.51 16.01 11.01
CA VAL A 110 -18.84 15.69 12.28
C VAL A 110 -17.37 15.33 12.05
N THR A 111 -16.49 15.91 12.89
CA THR A 111 -15.14 15.39 13.11
C THR A 111 -15.07 14.73 14.49
N SER A 112 -14.76 13.43 14.53
CA SER A 112 -14.64 12.63 15.74
C SER A 112 -13.19 12.22 16.00
N ILE A 113 -12.76 12.29 17.26
CA ILE A 113 -11.45 11.84 17.73
C ILE A 113 -11.63 10.71 18.75
N ASN A 114 -10.85 9.63 18.60
CA ASN A 114 -10.83 8.48 19.49
C ASN A 114 -12.23 7.90 19.76
N SER A 115 -13.03 7.75 18.70
CA SER A 115 -14.37 7.15 18.73
C SER A 115 -15.34 7.87 19.68
N GLY A 116 -15.47 9.18 19.53
CA GLY A 116 -16.42 9.99 20.32
C GLY A 116 -15.86 10.55 21.63
N ALA A 117 -14.56 10.38 21.91
CA ALA A 117 -13.93 11.06 23.05
C ALA A 117 -13.96 12.60 22.88
N LEU A 118 -13.91 13.07 21.64
CA LEU A 118 -14.23 14.45 21.26
C LEU A 118 -14.93 14.45 19.90
N ASP A 119 -16.11 15.04 19.86
CA ASP A 119 -16.84 15.31 18.61
C ASP A 119 -17.00 16.81 18.42
N VAL A 120 -16.74 17.27 17.18
CA VAL A 120 -16.94 18.65 16.74
C VAL A 120 -17.91 18.65 15.57
N THR A 121 -18.91 19.52 15.61
CA THR A 121 -20.05 19.61 14.66
C THR A 121 -20.16 20.99 14.04
#